data_AF-A0A914NXT7-F1
#
_entry.id   AF-A0A914NXT7-F1
#
_cell.length_a   1.000
_cell.length_b   1.000
_cell.length_c   1.000
_cell.angle_alpha   90.00
_cell.angle_beta   90.00
_cell.angle_gamma   90.00
#
_symmetry.space_group_name_H-M   'P 1'
#
loop_
_entity.id
_entity.type
_entity.pdbx_description
1 polymer ?
#
loop_
_entity_poly.entity_id
_entity_poly.type
_entity_poly.pdbx_seq_one_letter_code
_entity_poly.pdbx_strand_id
1 'polypeptide(L)'
;MLYLKSKAFVYNLFSAKPYIPKDATQQDLFLSKYPDFDGRGIKIAIIDTGIDLSLEGLQKTSEGFPKIIDCFDFTESGNVETSVIKEIDSKNYLIGLSGKKFKIPKNWKNPSGKWHLGLKALYKQTIAKSSEKLPEIDCIVWFNGEKWCFCIETYKKDLSNAKVLTNFCDANEYGILNFKGNEIVYCISVKNDGNLLEIFTRNFDYGTNTALIAAANFPEKSENNGLAPGAQIISLNIFDPSTNIINFEHMERAVCLI
;
A
#
# COMPACT_ATOMS: atom_id res chain seq x y z
N MET A 1 20.02 -19.76 5.92
CA MET A 1 19.54 -20.42 4.67
C MET A 1 18.05 -20.81 4.75
N LEU A 2 17.19 -19.92 5.26
CA LEU A 2 15.72 -20.10 5.37
C LEU A 2 14.94 -18.93 4.73
N TYR A 3 15.65 -17.97 4.13
CA TYR A 3 15.16 -16.67 3.67
C TYR A 3 14.46 -16.70 2.30
N LEU A 4 14.51 -17.84 1.58
CA LEU A 4 13.95 -17.97 0.22
C LEU A 4 12.58 -18.65 0.19
N LYS A 5 12.10 -19.24 1.30
CA LYS A 5 10.86 -20.02 1.29
C LYS A 5 9.57 -19.20 1.42
N SER A 6 9.60 -17.99 2.01
CA SER A 6 8.38 -17.17 2.13
C SER A 6 8.00 -16.48 0.81
N LYS A 7 8.97 -15.91 0.08
CA LYS A 7 8.76 -15.43 -1.29
C LYS A 7 8.27 -16.57 -2.19
N ALA A 8 8.85 -17.76 -2.05
CA ALA A 8 8.48 -18.92 -2.85
C ALA A 8 7.05 -19.44 -2.58
N PHE A 9 6.42 -19.18 -1.43
CA PHE A 9 5.08 -19.73 -1.15
C PHE A 9 3.97 -18.90 -1.81
N VAL A 10 4.11 -17.56 -1.83
CA VAL A 10 3.22 -16.67 -2.61
C VAL A 10 3.46 -16.87 -4.11
N TYR A 11 4.72 -17.04 -4.53
CA TYR A 11 5.07 -17.39 -5.92
C TYR A 11 4.62 -18.81 -6.35
N ASN A 12 4.43 -19.76 -5.42
CA ASN A 12 4.02 -21.14 -5.77
C ASN A 12 2.50 -21.38 -5.71
N LEU A 13 1.74 -20.61 -4.91
CA LEU A 13 0.28 -20.71 -4.98
C LEU A 13 -0.28 -20.04 -6.24
N PHE A 14 0.45 -19.06 -6.77
CA PHE A 14 0.20 -18.41 -8.05
C PHE A 14 1.51 -18.28 -8.82
N SER A 15 1.90 -19.37 -9.47
CA SER A 15 2.96 -19.39 -10.48
C SER A 15 2.60 -18.46 -11.64
N ALA A 16 2.92 -17.18 -11.49
CA ALA A 16 3.29 -16.20 -12.53
C ALA A 16 2.52 -16.23 -13.88
N LYS A 17 1.26 -16.67 -13.88
CA LYS A 17 0.33 -16.53 -14.98
C LYS A 17 -1.04 -16.23 -14.39
N PRO A 18 -1.45 -14.96 -14.31
CA PRO A 18 -2.87 -14.68 -14.42
C PRO A 18 -3.31 -15.42 -15.69
N TYR A 19 -4.25 -16.37 -15.57
CA TYR A 19 -4.74 -17.13 -16.73
C TYR A 19 -5.58 -16.16 -17.58
N ILE A 20 -4.90 -15.30 -18.32
CA ILE A 20 -5.50 -14.50 -19.38
C ILE A 20 -5.45 -15.42 -20.59
N PRO A 21 -6.59 -15.89 -21.12
CA PRO A 21 -6.60 -16.66 -22.34
C PRO A 21 -6.32 -15.70 -23.51
N LYS A 22 -5.05 -15.33 -23.70
CA LYS A 22 -4.61 -14.35 -24.71
C LYS A 22 -5.02 -14.75 -26.13
N ASP A 23 -5.06 -16.05 -26.39
CA ASP A 23 -5.59 -16.60 -27.64
C ASP A 23 -7.08 -16.26 -27.83
N ALA A 24 -7.87 -16.35 -26.75
CA ALA A 24 -9.30 -16.04 -26.79
C ALA A 24 -9.56 -14.53 -26.86
N THR A 25 -8.74 -13.70 -26.20
CA THR A 25 -8.86 -12.24 -26.24
C THR A 25 -8.22 -11.61 -27.48
N GLN A 26 -7.40 -12.37 -28.22
CA GLN A 26 -6.61 -11.93 -29.37
C GLN A 26 -5.74 -10.70 -29.07
N GLN A 27 -5.35 -10.51 -27.81
CA GLN A 27 -4.62 -9.33 -27.37
C GLN A 27 -3.30 -9.18 -28.14
N ASP A 28 -2.54 -10.26 -28.28
CA ASP A 28 -1.22 -10.23 -28.93
C ASP A 28 -1.36 -9.86 -30.42
N LEU A 29 -2.42 -10.35 -31.10
CA LEU A 29 -2.73 -9.97 -32.48
C LEU A 29 -3.13 -8.49 -32.58
N PHE A 30 -3.92 -8.00 -31.64
CA PHE A 30 -4.34 -6.60 -31.59
C PHE A 30 -3.14 -5.66 -31.40
N LEU A 31 -2.28 -5.94 -30.41
CA LEU A 31 -1.09 -5.13 -30.14
C LEU A 31 -0.01 -5.27 -31.23
N SER A 32 0.06 -6.41 -31.92
CA SER A 32 0.91 -6.54 -33.11
C SER A 32 0.48 -5.61 -34.24
N LYS A 33 -0.84 -5.38 -34.38
CA LYS A 33 -1.40 -4.48 -35.41
C LYS A 33 -1.43 -3.02 -34.98
N TYR A 34 -1.64 -2.76 -33.69
CA TYR A 34 -1.73 -1.42 -33.10
C TYR A 34 -0.83 -1.33 -31.86
N PRO A 35 0.50 -1.20 -32.03
CA PRO A 35 1.45 -1.26 -30.93
C PRO A 35 1.25 -0.18 -29.85
N ASP A 36 0.68 0.96 -30.24
CA ASP A 36 0.44 2.09 -29.35
C ASP A 36 -0.92 2.05 -28.63
N PHE A 37 -1.73 1.01 -28.86
CA PHE A 37 -3.09 0.87 -28.32
C PHE A 37 -3.08 -0.09 -27.12
N ASP A 38 -2.05 0.04 -26.28
CA ASP A 38 -1.80 -0.79 -25.09
C ASP A 38 -2.45 -0.25 -23.81
N GLY A 39 -3.30 0.77 -23.93
CA GLY A 39 -3.96 1.45 -22.82
C GLY A 39 -3.18 2.62 -22.24
N ARG A 40 -2.09 3.07 -22.87
CA ARG A 40 -1.41 4.32 -22.49
C ARG A 40 -2.38 5.50 -22.41
N GLY A 41 -2.17 6.36 -21.41
CA GLY A 41 -3.06 7.49 -21.11
C GLY A 41 -4.39 7.12 -20.45
N ILE A 42 -4.70 5.83 -20.27
CA ILE A 42 -5.91 5.37 -19.59
C ILE A 42 -5.65 5.08 -18.11
N LYS A 43 -6.62 5.42 -17.26
CA LYS A 43 -6.65 5.09 -15.83
C LYS A 43 -7.76 4.09 -15.56
N ILE A 44 -7.45 3.05 -14.80
CA ILE A 44 -8.39 1.99 -14.41
C ILE A 44 -8.56 2.05 -12.88
N ALA A 45 -9.80 2.17 -12.42
CA ALA A 45 -10.11 1.99 -11.00
C ALA A 45 -10.40 0.51 -10.71
N ILE A 46 -9.69 -0.07 -9.75
CA ILE A 46 -9.91 -1.43 -9.28
C ILE A 46 -10.63 -1.37 -7.93
N ILE A 47 -11.93 -1.65 -7.93
CA ILE A 47 -12.76 -1.72 -6.73
C ILE A 47 -12.76 -3.16 -6.22
N ASP A 48 -11.95 -3.45 -5.21
CA ASP A 48 -11.74 -4.83 -4.72
C ASP A 48 -11.17 -4.84 -3.29
N THR A 49 -10.35 -5.83 -2.95
CA THR A 49 -9.74 -6.13 -1.65
C THR A 49 -8.34 -5.51 -1.46
N GLY A 50 -8.05 -4.49 -2.27
CA GLY A 50 -6.75 -3.84 -2.37
C GLY A 50 -5.72 -4.60 -3.22
N ILE A 51 -4.62 -3.92 -3.53
CA ILE A 51 -3.59 -4.39 -4.47
C ILE A 51 -2.23 -4.48 -3.77
N ASP A 52 -1.46 -5.52 -4.10
CA ASP A 52 -0.07 -5.65 -3.68
C ASP A 52 0.83 -4.69 -4.47
N LEU A 53 1.30 -3.64 -3.80
CA LEU A 53 2.14 -2.60 -4.40
C LEU A 53 3.55 -3.09 -4.75
N SER A 54 3.95 -4.26 -4.26
CA SER A 54 5.33 -4.77 -4.40
C SER A 54 5.55 -5.67 -5.60
N LEU A 55 4.49 -6.00 -6.36
CA LEU A 55 4.59 -6.92 -7.49
C LEU A 55 5.29 -6.26 -8.68
N GLU A 56 6.23 -7.00 -9.27
CA GLU A 56 7.03 -6.59 -10.42
C GLU A 56 6.18 -6.06 -11.59
N GLY A 57 5.14 -6.81 -11.98
CA GLY A 57 4.24 -6.43 -13.06
C GLY A 57 3.38 -5.21 -12.77
N LEU A 58 3.36 -4.74 -11.52
CA LEU A 58 2.58 -3.59 -11.06
C LEU A 58 3.45 -2.37 -10.69
N GLN A 59 4.70 -2.33 -11.15
CA GLN A 59 5.61 -1.21 -10.87
C GLN A 59 5.47 -0.08 -11.89
N LYS A 60 5.53 -0.40 -13.18
CA LYS A 60 5.58 0.61 -14.26
C LYS A 60 4.66 0.29 -15.43
N THR A 61 4.15 1.31 -16.11
CA THR A 61 3.50 1.17 -17.42
C THR A 61 4.51 0.84 -18.52
N SER A 62 4.03 0.49 -19.72
CA SER A 62 4.87 0.31 -20.90
C SER A 62 5.70 1.57 -21.26
N GLU A 63 5.23 2.75 -20.86
CA GLU A 63 5.93 4.04 -21.03
C GLU A 63 6.85 4.40 -19.83
N GLY A 64 6.96 3.52 -18.83
CA GLY A 64 7.84 3.70 -17.68
C GLY A 64 7.27 4.58 -16.56
N PHE A 65 6.03 5.04 -16.67
CA PHE A 65 5.33 5.78 -15.61
C PHE A 65 4.93 4.85 -14.46
N PRO A 66 4.71 5.37 -13.24
CA PRO A 66 4.14 4.59 -12.14
C PRO A 66 2.85 3.89 -12.55
N LYS A 67 2.77 2.57 -12.32
CA LYS A 67 1.60 1.76 -12.70
C LYS A 67 0.43 2.01 -11.77
N ILE A 68 0.63 1.91 -10.46
CA ILE A 68 -0.40 2.24 -9.46
C ILE A 68 -0.15 3.69 -9.07
N ILE A 69 -1.14 4.57 -9.24
CA ILE A 69 -0.97 6.02 -8.99
C ILE A 69 -1.61 6.49 -7.70
N ASP A 70 -2.60 5.77 -7.19
CA ASP A 70 -3.22 6.09 -5.91
C ASP A 70 -3.92 4.88 -5.29
N CYS A 71 -4.12 4.93 -3.98
CA CYS A 71 -4.73 3.88 -3.17
C CYS A 71 -5.66 4.49 -2.11
N PHE A 72 -6.91 4.04 -2.06
CA PHE A 72 -7.92 4.49 -1.11
C PHE A 72 -8.50 3.32 -0.34
N ASP A 73 -8.66 3.48 0.97
CA ASP A 73 -9.41 2.53 1.80
C ASP A 73 -10.79 3.09 2.18
N PHE A 74 -11.84 2.66 1.48
CA PHE A 74 -13.20 3.11 1.75
C PHE A 74 -13.87 2.44 2.95
N THR A 75 -13.19 1.46 3.55
CA THR A 75 -13.67 0.78 4.74
C THR A 75 -13.31 1.52 6.02
N GLU A 76 -12.41 2.51 5.93
CA GLU A 76 -11.82 3.22 7.06
C GLU A 76 -11.06 2.30 8.03
N SER A 77 -10.91 1.01 7.71
CA SER A 77 -10.23 0.03 8.54
C SER A 77 -8.75 0.36 8.72
N GLY A 78 -8.16 1.09 7.77
CA GLY A 78 -6.80 1.62 7.79
C GLY A 78 -6.62 2.95 8.53
N ASN A 79 -7.71 3.62 8.95
CA ASN A 79 -7.62 4.93 9.57
C ASN A 79 -6.96 4.88 10.95
N VAL A 80 -6.22 5.95 11.24
CA VAL A 80 -5.53 6.21 12.50
C VAL A 80 -5.76 7.68 12.88
N GLU A 81 -6.43 7.87 14.01
CA GLU A 81 -6.57 9.19 14.62
C GLU A 81 -5.19 9.65 15.11
N THR A 82 -4.72 10.78 14.58
CA THR A 82 -3.37 11.33 14.82
C THR A 82 -3.39 12.74 15.41
N SER A 83 -4.53 13.17 15.96
CA SER A 83 -4.71 14.50 16.55
C SER A 83 -3.95 14.75 17.86
N VAL A 84 -3.36 13.72 18.48
CA VAL A 84 -2.55 13.92 19.68
C VAL A 84 -1.17 14.45 19.29
N ILE A 85 -0.92 15.72 19.60
CA ILE A 85 0.35 16.39 19.28
C ILE A 85 1.28 16.36 20.50
N LYS A 86 2.54 15.98 20.27
CA LYS A 86 3.63 16.09 21.25
C LYS A 86 4.88 16.72 20.67
N GLU A 87 5.76 17.16 21.56
CA GLU A 87 7.09 17.66 21.24
C GLU A 87 8.17 16.68 21.75
N ILE A 88 9.36 16.77 21.18
CA ILE A 88 10.54 16.04 21.66
C ILE A 88 11.10 16.67 22.94
N ASP A 89 11.69 15.85 23.81
CA ASP A 89 12.42 16.34 24.99
C ASP A 89 13.78 16.97 24.61
N SER A 90 14.44 17.60 25.59
CA SER A 90 15.76 18.23 25.42
C SER A 90 16.88 17.25 25.01
N LYS A 91 16.62 15.94 25.07
CA LYS A 91 17.53 14.86 24.66
C LYS A 91 17.13 14.25 23.32
N ASN A 92 16.22 14.89 22.57
CA ASN A 92 15.73 14.49 21.26
C ASN A 92 14.91 13.18 21.27
N TYR A 93 14.13 12.97 22.33
CA TYR A 93 13.23 11.83 22.43
C TYR A 93 11.75 12.21 22.38
N LEU A 94 10.95 11.41 21.68
CA LEU A 94 9.50 11.49 21.62
C LEU A 94 8.87 10.35 22.41
N ILE A 95 7.81 10.62 23.16
CA ILE A 95 7.04 9.57 23.87
C ILE A 95 5.79 9.26 23.06
N GLY A 96 5.71 8.05 22.50
CA GLY A 96 4.55 7.53 21.79
C GLY A 96 3.29 7.47 22.67
N LEU A 97 2.15 7.14 22.04
CA LEU A 97 0.91 6.90 22.78
C LEU A 97 0.94 5.55 23.51
N SER A 98 1.74 4.59 23.04
CA SER A 98 1.98 3.34 23.78
C SER A 98 2.85 3.52 25.03
N GLY A 99 3.38 4.74 25.27
CA GLY A 99 4.34 5.04 26.33
C GLY A 99 5.79 4.71 25.98
N LYS A 100 6.05 4.10 24.81
CA LYS A 100 7.42 3.89 24.32
C LYS A 100 8.13 5.22 24.07
N LYS A 101 9.44 5.21 24.28
CA LYS A 101 10.32 6.36 24.09
C LYS A 101 11.19 6.14 22.85
N PHE A 102 11.09 7.05 21.88
CA PHE A 102 11.77 6.98 20.58
C PHE A 102 12.83 8.06 20.48
N LYS A 103 14.03 7.69 20.02
CA LYS A 103 15.05 8.68 19.68
C LYS A 103 14.81 9.17 18.26
N ILE A 104 14.49 10.45 18.10
CA ILE A 104 14.23 11.02 16.77
C ILE A 104 15.56 11.21 16.03
N PRO A 105 15.69 10.79 14.76
CA PRO A 105 16.87 11.06 13.97
C PRO A 105 17.04 12.56 13.68
N LYS A 106 18.24 13.10 13.85
CA LYS A 106 18.51 14.55 13.65
C LYS A 106 18.30 15.02 12.20
N ASN A 107 18.31 14.11 11.24
CA ASN A 107 18.07 14.40 9.83
C ASN A 107 16.58 14.51 9.48
N TRP A 108 15.65 14.18 10.40
CA TRP A 108 14.23 14.41 10.19
C TRP A 108 13.91 15.88 10.41
N LYS A 109 13.65 16.59 9.31
CA LYS A 109 13.20 17.98 9.36
C LYS A 109 11.78 18.04 9.93
N ASN A 110 11.57 18.92 10.90
CA ASN A 110 10.25 19.27 11.43
C ASN A 110 10.29 20.73 11.92
N PRO A 111 10.06 21.71 11.03
CA PRO A 111 10.14 23.13 11.38
C PRO A 111 9.18 23.55 12.50
N SER A 112 8.05 22.85 12.63
CA SER A 112 7.03 23.16 13.63
C SER A 112 7.36 22.66 15.04
N GLY A 113 8.25 21.67 15.15
CA GLY A 113 8.49 20.92 16.40
C GLY A 113 7.34 19.99 16.83
N LYS A 114 6.20 20.03 16.12
CA LYS A 114 4.99 19.25 16.45
C LYS A 114 5.01 17.87 15.81
N TRP A 115 4.72 16.85 16.61
CA TRP A 115 4.61 15.46 16.18
C TRP A 115 3.21 14.95 16.45
N HIS A 116 2.50 14.57 15.40
CA HIS A 116 1.17 13.99 15.41
C HIS A 116 1.28 12.50 15.69
N LEU A 117 0.53 12.00 16.68
CA LEU A 117 0.68 10.65 17.20
C LEU A 117 -0.64 9.90 17.13
N GLY A 118 -0.56 8.64 16.70
CA GLY A 118 -1.68 7.71 16.68
C GLY A 118 -1.27 6.30 17.11
N LEU A 119 -2.27 5.47 17.42
CA LEU A 119 -2.09 4.04 17.67
C LEU A 119 -2.85 3.24 16.64
N LYS A 120 -2.16 2.27 16.03
CA LYS A 120 -2.81 1.31 15.13
C LYS A 120 -2.66 -0.10 15.65
N ALA A 121 -3.79 -0.79 15.82
CA ALA A 121 -3.78 -2.24 15.85
C ALA A 121 -3.64 -2.75 14.41
N LEU A 122 -2.59 -3.52 14.14
CA LEU A 122 -2.51 -4.27 12.89
C LEU A 122 -3.32 -5.56 13.02
N TYR A 123 -3.92 -5.99 11.92
CA TYR A 123 -4.63 -7.25 11.85
C TYR A 123 -3.81 -8.24 11.04
N LYS A 124 -3.60 -9.43 11.59
CA LYS A 124 -3.10 -10.56 10.81
C LYS A 124 -4.28 -11.32 10.25
N GLN A 125 -4.38 -11.39 8.93
CA GLN A 125 -5.28 -12.33 8.29
C GLN A 125 -4.65 -13.72 8.30
N THR A 126 -5.41 -14.71 8.76
CA THR A 126 -5.01 -16.12 8.71
C THR A 126 -5.83 -16.86 7.66
N ILE A 127 -5.30 -17.99 7.16
CA ILE A 127 -5.97 -18.87 6.20
C ILE A 127 -7.36 -19.33 6.70
N ALA A 128 -7.59 -19.31 8.02
CA ALA A 128 -8.86 -19.65 8.66
C ALA A 128 -9.88 -18.49 8.71
N LYS A 129 -9.63 -17.36 8.02
CA LYS A 129 -10.46 -16.13 8.08
C LYS A 129 -10.64 -15.58 9.52
N SER A 130 -9.75 -15.93 10.44
CA SER A 130 -9.71 -15.32 11.77
C SER A 130 -8.63 -14.24 11.82
N SER A 131 -8.99 -13.07 12.34
CA SER A 131 -8.07 -11.96 12.57
C SER A 131 -7.40 -12.11 13.94
N GLU A 132 -6.07 -12.29 13.99
CA GLU A 132 -5.32 -12.13 15.24
C GLU A 132 -4.98 -10.64 15.39
N LYS A 133 -5.45 -10.00 16.46
CA LYS A 133 -5.07 -8.61 16.79
C LYS A 133 -3.59 -8.59 17.14
N LEU A 134 -2.79 -7.86 16.37
CA LEU A 134 -1.37 -7.66 16.63
C LEU A 134 -1.17 -6.55 17.68
N PRO A 135 0.01 -6.48 18.32
CA PRO A 135 0.34 -5.38 19.23
C PRO A 135 0.12 -4.02 18.56
N GLU A 136 -0.41 -3.08 19.32
CA GLU A 136 -0.58 -1.72 18.85
C GLU A 136 0.79 -1.07 18.59
N ILE A 137 0.87 -0.37 17.47
CA ILE A 137 2.07 0.31 17.01
C ILE A 137 1.84 1.82 16.99
N ASP A 138 2.87 2.54 17.40
CA ASP A 138 2.87 3.99 17.34
C ASP A 138 3.06 4.45 15.89
N CYS A 139 2.16 5.32 15.47
CA CYS A 139 2.19 6.04 14.22
C CYS A 139 2.68 7.46 14.51
N ILE A 140 3.76 7.88 13.85
CA ILE A 140 4.37 9.20 14.04
C ILE A 140 4.23 9.94 12.72
N VAL A 141 3.51 11.06 12.74
CA VAL A 141 3.27 11.93 11.59
C VAL A 141 3.83 13.33 11.88
N TRP A 142 4.46 13.96 10.89
CA TRP A 142 4.92 15.34 11.01
C TRP A 142 5.04 16.00 9.65
N PHE A 143 5.05 17.33 9.61
CA PHE A 143 5.31 18.09 8.40
C PHE A 143 6.79 18.48 8.34
N ASN A 144 7.48 18.15 7.24
CA ASN A 144 8.92 18.38 7.13
C ASN A 144 9.30 19.78 6.60
N GLY A 145 8.31 20.61 6.27
CA GLY A 145 8.45 21.91 5.60
C GLY A 145 7.99 21.91 4.14
N GLU A 146 7.86 20.73 3.53
CA GLU A 146 7.46 20.55 2.14
C GLU A 146 6.29 19.56 2.01
N LYS A 147 6.34 18.45 2.74
CA LYS A 147 5.34 17.38 2.68
C LYS A 147 5.10 16.74 4.04
N TRP A 148 3.96 16.07 4.16
CA TRP A 148 3.67 15.23 5.32
C TRP A 148 4.53 13.97 5.28
N CYS A 149 5.11 13.66 6.42
CA CYS A 149 5.97 12.51 6.64
C CYS A 149 5.32 11.59 7.67
N PHE A 150 5.50 10.30 7.45
CA PHE A 150 5.02 9.25 8.31
C PHE A 150 6.15 8.28 8.61
N CYS A 151 6.25 7.88 9.87
CA CYS A 151 7.04 6.74 10.30
C CYS A 151 6.18 5.86 11.20
N ILE A 152 6.26 4.56 10.95
CA ILE A 152 5.66 3.54 11.80
C ILE A 152 6.74 2.87 12.63
N GLU A 153 6.51 2.77 13.93
CA GLU A 153 7.46 2.07 14.78
C GLU A 153 7.34 0.55 14.58
N THR A 154 8.47 -0.08 14.25
CA THR A 154 8.65 -1.53 14.38
C THR A 154 9.41 -1.82 15.68
N TYR A 155 9.65 -3.05 16.13
CA TYR A 155 10.20 -3.36 17.48
C TYR A 155 11.56 -2.73 17.90
N LYS A 156 12.12 -1.78 17.13
CA LYS A 156 13.40 -1.12 17.34
C LYS A 156 13.20 0.32 17.83
N LYS A 157 13.40 0.55 19.14
CA LYS A 157 13.30 1.87 19.82
C LYS A 157 14.17 3.00 19.23
N ASP A 158 15.08 2.68 18.31
CA ASP A 158 15.91 3.65 17.57
C ASP A 158 15.42 3.75 16.12
N LEU A 159 14.92 4.94 15.77
CA LEU A 159 14.34 5.25 14.47
C LEU A 159 15.38 5.65 13.42
N SER A 160 16.68 5.58 13.73
CA SER A 160 17.77 5.95 12.82
C SER A 160 17.73 5.26 11.46
N ASN A 161 17.18 4.04 11.39
CA ASN A 161 17.02 3.25 10.16
C ASN A 161 15.54 3.04 9.78
N ALA A 162 14.62 3.79 10.39
CA ALA A 162 13.21 3.64 10.11
C ALA A 162 12.88 4.19 8.71
N LYS A 163 12.01 3.47 7.99
CA LYS A 163 11.51 3.94 6.71
C LYS A 163 10.52 5.07 6.94
N VAL A 164 10.81 6.23 6.37
CA VAL A 164 9.91 7.37 6.35
C VAL A 164 9.18 7.36 5.02
N LEU A 165 7.85 7.46 5.06
CA LEU A 165 6.99 7.58 3.89
C LEU A 165 6.37 8.97 3.83
N THR A 166 5.84 9.31 2.67
CA THR A 166 4.92 10.43 2.44
C THR A 166 3.68 9.91 1.74
N ASN A 167 2.75 10.79 1.35
CA ASN A 167 1.55 10.38 0.62
C ASN A 167 1.91 9.57 -0.61
N PHE A 168 1.22 8.45 -0.82
CA PHE A 168 1.52 7.53 -1.91
C PHE A 168 1.39 8.21 -3.28
N CYS A 169 0.39 9.06 -3.48
CA CYS A 169 0.18 9.81 -4.71
C CYS A 169 1.33 10.76 -5.07
N ASP A 170 2.12 11.22 -4.08
CA ASP A 170 3.23 12.15 -4.29
C ASP A 170 4.55 11.43 -4.65
N ALA A 171 4.79 10.25 -4.09
CA ALA A 171 6.10 9.59 -4.15
C ALA A 171 6.09 8.17 -4.72
N ASN A 172 4.93 7.53 -4.83
CA ASN A 172 4.78 6.13 -5.21
C ASN A 172 5.57 5.15 -4.32
N GLU A 173 5.77 5.53 -3.05
CA GLU A 173 6.55 4.75 -2.07
C GLU A 173 5.64 3.96 -1.14
N TYR A 174 5.98 2.68 -0.94
CA TYR A 174 5.29 1.79 0.00
C TYR A 174 6.29 1.24 1.04
N GLY A 175 5.82 0.93 2.24
CA GLY A 175 6.59 0.23 3.27
C GLY A 175 6.29 -1.27 3.29
N ILE A 176 7.16 -2.02 3.96
CA ILE A 176 6.97 -3.45 4.22
C ILE A 176 7.16 -3.68 5.72
N LEU A 177 6.13 -4.18 6.39
CA LEU A 177 6.21 -4.64 7.77
C LEU A 177 6.38 -6.14 7.79
N ASN A 178 7.34 -6.59 8.61
CA ASN A 178 7.59 -8.00 8.84
C ASN A 178 7.09 -8.37 10.24
N PHE A 179 6.03 -9.18 10.30
CA PHE A 179 5.45 -9.62 11.57
C PHE A 179 5.28 -11.14 11.63
N LYS A 180 6.03 -11.80 12.52
CA LYS A 180 6.03 -13.27 12.69
C LYS A 180 6.11 -14.03 11.35
N GLY A 181 6.92 -13.54 10.41
CA GLY A 181 7.11 -14.15 9.08
C GLY A 181 6.08 -13.75 8.00
N ASN A 182 5.16 -12.83 8.30
CA ASN A 182 4.23 -12.26 7.32
C ASN A 182 4.72 -10.87 6.89
N GLU A 183 4.77 -10.65 5.59
CA GLU A 183 5.06 -9.35 4.98
C GLU A 183 3.74 -8.62 4.72
N ILE A 184 3.60 -7.43 5.30
CA ILE A 184 2.48 -6.53 5.05
C ILE A 184 3.03 -5.35 4.26
N VAL A 185 2.66 -5.28 2.99
CA VAL A 185 2.95 -4.14 2.12
C VAL A 185 1.91 -3.07 2.38
N TYR A 186 2.35 -1.84 2.61
CA TYR A 186 1.46 -0.74 2.94
C TYR A 186 1.89 0.57 2.29
N CYS A 187 0.95 1.46 2.03
CA CYS A 187 1.22 2.86 1.72
C CYS A 187 0.32 3.75 2.58
N ILE A 188 0.51 5.07 2.50
CA ILE A 188 -0.17 6.00 3.40
C ILE A 188 -0.73 7.21 2.68
N SER A 189 -1.76 7.80 3.28
CA SER A 189 -2.22 9.15 3.03
C SER A 189 -2.43 9.89 4.35
N VAL A 190 -1.86 11.08 4.46
CA VAL A 190 -2.05 12.02 5.56
C VAL A 190 -3.07 13.07 5.14
N LYS A 191 -4.12 13.20 5.95
CA LYS A 191 -5.30 14.05 5.72
C LYS A 191 -5.51 14.97 6.93
N ASN A 192 -6.40 15.96 6.76
CA ASN A 192 -6.86 16.85 7.84
C ASN A 192 -5.70 17.51 8.62
N ASP A 193 -4.73 18.08 7.90
CA ASP A 193 -3.54 18.73 8.50
C ASP A 193 -2.79 17.84 9.50
N GLY A 194 -2.63 16.56 9.16
CA GLY A 194 -1.88 15.60 9.99
C GLY A 194 -2.70 14.96 11.10
N ASN A 195 -3.99 15.25 11.21
CA ASN A 195 -4.85 14.68 12.25
C ASN A 195 -5.47 13.34 11.85
N LEU A 196 -5.47 13.00 10.56
CA LEU A 196 -5.92 11.70 10.08
C LEU A 196 -4.83 11.06 9.23
N LEU A 197 -4.43 9.85 9.60
CA LEU A 197 -3.56 9.00 8.80
C LEU A 197 -4.38 7.81 8.29
N GLU A 198 -4.41 7.62 6.99
CA GLU A 198 -4.94 6.43 6.35
C GLU A 198 -3.78 5.51 5.96
N ILE A 199 -3.79 4.28 6.47
CA ILE A 199 -2.84 3.24 6.08
C ILE A 199 -3.54 2.26 5.17
N PHE A 200 -3.16 2.25 3.90
CA PHE A 200 -3.67 1.31 2.92
C PHE A 200 -2.81 0.04 2.91
N THR A 201 -3.46 -1.12 3.02
CA THR A 201 -2.83 -2.44 2.89
C THR A 201 -3.62 -3.33 1.94
N ARG A 202 -2.94 -4.22 1.23
CA ARG A 202 -3.61 -5.34 0.58
C ARG A 202 -4.23 -6.25 1.64
N ASN A 203 -5.53 -6.54 1.49
CA ASN A 203 -6.24 -7.44 2.39
C ASN A 203 -6.31 -8.87 1.84
N PHE A 204 -6.65 -9.05 0.57
CA PHE A 204 -6.68 -10.37 -0.09
C PHE A 204 -5.99 -10.32 -1.46
N ASP A 205 -5.84 -11.47 -2.11
CA ASP A 205 -5.18 -11.56 -3.43
C ASP A 205 -6.12 -11.18 -4.59
N TYR A 206 -7.44 -11.03 -4.36
CA TYR A 206 -8.40 -10.80 -5.43
C TYR A 206 -8.14 -9.49 -6.18
N GLY A 207 -7.97 -8.37 -5.46
CA GLY A 207 -7.71 -7.07 -6.10
C GLY A 207 -6.41 -7.06 -6.87
N THR A 208 -5.37 -7.69 -6.32
CA THR A 208 -4.10 -7.90 -7.01
C THR A 208 -4.26 -8.72 -8.30
N ASN A 209 -5.00 -9.83 -8.26
CA ASN A 209 -5.24 -10.66 -9.45
C ASN A 209 -6.03 -9.89 -10.52
N THR A 210 -7.05 -9.14 -10.11
CA THR A 210 -7.82 -8.26 -10.99
C THR A 210 -6.92 -7.22 -11.66
N ALA A 211 -6.05 -6.58 -10.88
CA ALA A 211 -5.07 -5.61 -11.38
C ALA A 211 -4.06 -6.22 -12.36
N LEU A 212 -3.56 -7.43 -12.07
CA LEU A 212 -2.64 -8.14 -12.94
C LEU A 212 -3.27 -8.48 -14.29
N ILE A 213 -4.50 -9.00 -14.28
CA ILE A 213 -5.26 -9.30 -15.50
C ILE A 213 -5.51 -8.04 -16.30
N ALA A 214 -5.89 -6.95 -15.63
CA ALA A 214 -6.24 -5.70 -16.29
C ALA A 214 -5.03 -5.04 -16.96
N ALA A 215 -3.92 -4.86 -16.24
CA ALA A 215 -2.86 -3.94 -16.70
C ALA A 215 -1.44 -4.28 -16.21
N ALA A 216 -1.13 -5.53 -15.84
CA ALA A 216 0.26 -5.89 -15.56
C ALA A 216 1.18 -5.60 -16.75
N ASN A 217 2.40 -5.16 -16.46
CA ASN A 217 3.41 -4.89 -17.47
C ASN A 217 4.75 -5.53 -17.07
N PHE A 218 5.21 -6.47 -17.89
CA PHE A 218 6.45 -7.20 -17.77
C PHE A 218 7.29 -6.96 -19.05
N PRO A 219 8.13 -5.92 -19.09
CA PRO A 219 8.88 -5.54 -20.30
C PRO A 219 9.74 -6.67 -20.89
N GLU A 220 10.32 -7.51 -20.03
CA GLU A 220 11.17 -8.63 -20.45
C GLU A 220 10.39 -9.91 -20.77
N LYS A 221 9.11 -9.99 -20.39
CA LYS A 221 8.24 -11.18 -20.52
C LYS A 221 6.83 -10.77 -20.90
N SER A 222 6.70 -10.16 -22.08
CA SER A 222 5.43 -9.59 -22.57
C SER A 222 4.26 -10.59 -22.60
N GLU A 223 4.55 -11.90 -22.67
CA GLU A 223 3.58 -12.97 -22.53
C GLU A 223 2.83 -12.94 -21.19
N ASN A 224 3.41 -12.34 -20.15
CA ASN A 224 2.80 -12.18 -18.82
C ASN A 224 2.05 -10.84 -18.64
N ASN A 225 2.04 -9.97 -19.65
CA ASN A 225 1.29 -8.71 -19.58
C ASN A 225 -0.19 -8.94 -19.34
N GLY A 226 -0.80 -8.03 -18.57
CA GLY A 226 -2.24 -7.82 -18.52
C GLY A 226 -2.77 -7.29 -19.84
N LEU A 227 -4.08 -7.12 -19.95
CA LEU A 227 -4.76 -6.69 -21.19
C LEU A 227 -4.32 -5.31 -21.68
N ALA A 228 -4.08 -4.37 -20.76
CA ALA A 228 -3.70 -2.99 -21.04
C ALA A 228 -2.41 -2.59 -20.29
N PRO A 229 -1.23 -3.08 -20.70
CA PRO A 229 0.04 -2.84 -20.01
C PRO A 229 0.49 -1.37 -20.01
N GLY A 230 -0.11 -0.51 -20.84
CA GLY A 230 0.10 0.94 -20.81
C GLY A 230 -0.75 1.69 -19.79
N ALA A 231 -1.84 1.10 -19.29
CA ALA A 231 -2.77 1.79 -18.39
C ALA A 231 -2.20 1.97 -16.98
N GLN A 232 -2.65 3.02 -16.28
CA GLN A 232 -2.39 3.24 -14.86
C GLN A 232 -3.59 2.76 -14.02
N ILE A 233 -3.35 2.45 -12.74
CA ILE A 233 -4.31 1.87 -11.82
C ILE A 233 -4.51 2.78 -10.61
N ILE A 234 -5.76 2.95 -10.19
CA ILE A 234 -6.14 3.44 -8.87
C ILE A 234 -6.75 2.27 -8.10
N SER A 235 -6.25 2.01 -6.90
CA SER A 235 -6.67 0.90 -6.04
C SER A 235 -7.73 1.37 -5.03
N LEU A 236 -8.95 0.84 -5.09
CA LEU A 236 -10.06 1.21 -4.22
C LEU A 236 -10.45 0.00 -3.35
N ASN A 237 -9.99 -0.04 -2.10
CA ASN A 237 -10.32 -1.12 -1.18
C ASN A 237 -11.72 -0.92 -0.59
N ILE A 238 -12.58 -1.94 -0.72
CA ILE A 238 -13.93 -1.99 -0.15
C ILE A 238 -14.14 -3.15 0.82
N PHE A 239 -13.10 -3.96 1.02
CA PHE A 239 -13.11 -5.10 1.93
C PHE A 239 -12.56 -4.69 3.30
N ASP A 240 -13.37 -4.88 4.34
CA ASP A 240 -12.98 -4.58 5.72
C ASP A 240 -12.41 -5.85 6.38
N PRO A 241 -11.11 -5.89 6.70
CA PRO A 241 -10.48 -7.04 7.33
C PRO A 241 -10.90 -7.26 8.79
N SER A 242 -11.47 -6.26 9.45
CA SER A 242 -11.90 -6.36 10.85
C SER A 242 -13.23 -7.08 11.01
N THR A 243 -14.12 -6.93 10.03
CA THR A 243 -15.44 -7.58 9.98
C THR A 243 -15.49 -8.72 8.98
N ASN A 244 -14.50 -8.82 8.07
CA ASN A 244 -14.44 -9.77 6.96
C ASN A 244 -15.64 -9.64 6.00
N ILE A 245 -16.08 -8.40 5.77
CA ILE A 245 -17.28 -8.04 5.00
C ILE A 245 -16.94 -7.02 3.92
N ILE A 246 -17.62 -7.14 2.78
CA ILE A 246 -17.80 -6.05 1.80
C ILE A 246 -19.20 -5.51 2.02
N ASN A 247 -19.31 -4.23 2.38
CA ASN A 247 -20.58 -3.55 2.58
C ASN A 247 -20.92 -2.67 1.36
N PHE A 248 -22.21 -2.51 1.08
CA PHE A 248 -22.72 -1.65 0.02
C PHE A 248 -22.25 -0.20 0.21
N GLU A 249 -22.19 0.28 1.45
CA GLU A 249 -21.70 1.63 1.76
C GLU A 249 -20.25 1.86 1.31
N HIS A 250 -19.36 0.88 1.47
CA HIS A 250 -17.98 0.99 0.99
C HIS A 250 -17.94 1.10 -0.54
N MET A 251 -18.81 0.36 -1.22
CA MET A 251 -18.95 0.40 -2.68
C MET A 251 -19.52 1.73 -3.16
N GLU A 252 -20.54 2.28 -2.49
CA GLU A 252 -21.10 3.61 -2.80
C GLU A 252 -20.02 4.70 -2.69
N ARG A 253 -19.24 4.70 -1.59
CA ARG A 253 -18.13 5.64 -1.41
C ARG A 253 -17.08 5.51 -2.51
N ALA A 254 -16.76 4.28 -2.93
CA ALA A 254 -15.80 4.02 -4.00
C ALA A 254 -16.28 4.53 -5.36
N VAL A 255 -17.56 4.30 -5.69
CA VAL A 255 -18.14 4.76 -6.96
C VAL A 255 -18.24 6.28 -7.01
N CYS A 256 -18.51 6.97 -5.89
CA CYS A 256 -18.54 8.43 -5.83
C CYS A 256 -17.19 9.11 -6.11
N LEU A 257 -16.08 8.37 -6.11
CA LEU A 257 -14.76 8.90 -6.47
C LEU A 257 -14.51 8.93 -8.00
N ILE A 258 -15.26 8.12 -8.76
CA ILE A 258 -15.06 7.88 -10.20
C ILE A 258 -16.01 8.77 -11.02
#